data_AF-A0A925KH30-F1
#
_entry.id   AF-A0A925KH30-F1
#
_cell.length_a   1.000
_cell.length_b   1.000
_cell.length_c   1.000
_cell.angle_alpha   90.00
_cell.angle_beta   90.00
_cell.angle_gamma   90.00
#
_symmetry.space_group_name_H-M   'P 1'
#
loop_
_entity.id
_entity.type
_entity.pdbx_description
1 polymer ?
#
loop_
_entity_poly.entity_id
_entity_poly.type
_entity_poly.pdbx_seq_one_letter_code
_entity_poly.pdbx_strand_id
1 'polypeptide(L)'
;MKLEIKMIAIAAALASLAGGAQAAVSTVNTNNGSFALTVFNPVNKAWYIRDLGFTINTFLPTGTSASYGDPTSTLVGDKTPQGGLTLNAGNTPNFAGDANWNTWFAAQTANASELRWHVAAGDTLSGGPNGGQRMLTSSANPDETVSNGQVGNFTGASSYGSIQGFLTEDVVSQFDIDGVNAPYQTSNNTLFGLGADGLASIGQGVGLFYFARVLVNTPGGLTGNPALGGAFSNSGGRATLSLASNGNLSYTLEAGGAAPIPLPAAVWLMGAGLVAMGTIGRRRKNS
;
A
#
# COMPACT_ATOMS: atom_id res chain seq x y z
N MET A 1 -37.43 28.21 6.97
CA MET A 1 -36.49 27.51 6.07
C MET A 1 -35.52 26.71 6.95
N LYS A 2 -35.40 25.40 6.72
CA LYS A 2 -34.56 24.45 7.48
C LYS A 2 -33.20 24.36 6.78
N LEU A 3 -32.17 24.98 7.35
CA LEU A 3 -30.84 25.07 6.73
C LEU A 3 -29.71 25.01 7.77
N GLU A 4 -29.76 24.13 8.79
CA GLU A 4 -28.71 24.17 9.85
C GLU A 4 -28.14 22.81 10.32
N ILE A 5 -28.49 21.68 9.71
CA ILE A 5 -27.96 20.38 10.18
C ILE A 5 -26.75 19.88 9.37
N LYS A 6 -26.46 20.43 8.19
CA LYS A 6 -25.39 19.89 7.32
C LYS A 6 -23.98 20.43 7.59
N MET A 7 -23.83 21.66 8.09
CA MET A 7 -22.49 22.23 8.38
C MET A 7 -21.86 21.70 9.67
N ILE A 8 -22.67 21.35 10.67
CA ILE A 8 -22.15 20.89 11.98
C ILE A 8 -21.48 19.52 11.86
N ALA A 9 -21.95 18.63 10.97
CA ALA A 9 -21.33 17.33 10.73
C ALA A 9 -19.94 17.43 10.08
N ILE A 10 -19.74 18.41 9.18
CA ILE A 10 -18.44 18.64 8.50
C ILE A 10 -17.44 19.27 9.48
N ALA A 11 -17.89 20.20 10.32
CA ALA A 11 -17.04 20.81 11.34
C ALA A 11 -16.63 19.83 12.45
N ALA A 12 -17.50 18.89 12.84
CA ALA A 12 -17.15 17.83 13.80
C ALA A 12 -16.14 16.82 13.23
N ALA A 13 -16.26 16.48 11.94
CA ALA A 13 -15.26 15.66 11.24
C ALA A 13 -13.90 16.38 11.17
N LEU A 14 -13.89 17.69 10.89
CA LEU A 14 -12.66 18.49 10.81
C LEU A 14 -12.05 18.76 12.21
N ALA A 15 -12.86 18.96 13.25
CA ALA A 15 -12.39 19.14 14.62
C ALA A 15 -11.81 17.85 15.22
N SER A 16 -12.26 16.67 14.78
CA SER A 16 -11.66 15.39 15.18
C SER A 16 -10.25 15.14 14.60
N LEU A 17 -9.79 15.98 13.65
CA LEU A 17 -8.41 15.96 13.12
C LEU A 17 -7.42 16.74 13.99
N ALA A 18 -7.87 17.52 14.99
CA ALA A 18 -7.02 18.37 15.82
C ALA A 18 -6.40 17.67 17.05
N GLY A 19 -6.67 16.38 17.25
CA GLY A 19 -6.25 15.61 18.42
C GLY A 19 -4.86 14.97 18.27
N GLY A 20 -3.81 15.76 18.47
CA GLY A 20 -2.42 15.32 18.56
C GLY A 20 -1.58 15.79 17.39
N ALA A 21 -0.41 16.37 17.68
CA ALA A 21 0.57 16.76 16.67
C ALA A 21 1.07 15.51 15.92
N GLN A 22 0.30 15.06 14.93
CA GLN A 22 0.74 14.12 13.91
C GLN A 22 1.85 14.83 13.13
N ALA A 23 2.96 14.15 12.85
CA ALA A 23 4.01 14.69 12.01
C ALA A 23 3.38 15.25 10.73
N ALA A 24 3.77 16.47 10.33
CA ALA A 24 3.26 17.08 9.12
C ALA A 24 3.57 16.15 7.95
N VAL A 25 2.55 15.51 7.41
CA VAL A 25 2.68 14.64 6.24
C VAL A 25 3.34 15.47 5.14
N SER A 26 4.54 15.07 4.76
CA SER A 26 5.27 15.75 3.70
C SER A 26 4.77 15.29 2.34
N THR A 27 4.54 16.25 1.44
CA THR A 27 4.05 15.97 0.09
C THR A 27 5.16 15.41 -0.79
N VAL A 28 4.77 14.89 -1.95
CA VAL A 28 5.67 14.29 -2.95
C VAL A 28 6.64 15.30 -3.61
N ASN A 29 6.51 16.60 -3.34
CA ASN A 29 7.39 17.64 -3.90
C ASN A 29 8.62 17.96 -3.04
N THR A 30 8.84 17.24 -1.94
CA THR A 30 9.93 17.50 -0.98
C THR A 30 11.19 16.67 -1.24
N ASN A 31 11.30 16.02 -2.40
CA ASN A 31 12.32 15.01 -2.75
C ASN A 31 12.39 13.83 -1.74
N ASN A 32 11.41 13.72 -0.84
CA ASN A 32 11.39 12.76 0.26
C ASN A 32 9.99 12.67 0.90
N GLY A 33 8.94 12.39 0.11
CA GLY A 33 7.57 12.39 0.62
C GLY A 33 7.31 11.35 1.72
N SER A 34 6.36 11.67 2.59
CA SER A 34 5.94 10.80 3.69
C SER A 34 5.20 9.57 3.16
N PHE A 35 5.43 8.44 3.82
CA PHE A 35 4.71 7.20 3.61
C PHE A 35 3.47 7.20 4.49
N ALA A 36 2.30 7.12 3.88
CA ALA A 36 1.06 7.37 4.58
C ALA A 36 -0.02 6.37 4.20
N LEU A 37 -0.82 6.02 5.20
CA LEU A 37 -2.04 5.24 5.05
C LEU A 37 -3.19 6.18 4.74
N THR A 38 -4.02 5.80 3.77
CA THR A 38 -5.32 6.38 3.53
C THR A 38 -6.38 5.29 3.61
N VAL A 39 -7.45 5.56 4.36
CA VAL A 39 -8.62 4.69 4.49
C VAL A 39 -9.86 5.50 4.19
N PHE A 40 -10.81 4.91 3.48
CA PHE A 40 -12.03 5.61 3.12
C PHE A 40 -13.24 4.71 3.10
N ASN A 41 -14.39 5.33 3.34
CA ASN A 41 -15.70 4.71 3.22
C ASN A 41 -16.47 5.36 2.06
N PRO A 42 -16.71 4.67 0.94
CA PRO A 42 -17.42 5.23 -0.21
C PRO A 42 -18.92 5.45 0.06
N VAL A 43 -19.50 4.77 1.06
CA VAL A 43 -20.92 4.93 1.46
C VAL A 43 -21.09 6.15 2.34
N ASN A 44 -20.31 6.22 3.42
CA ASN A 44 -20.42 7.30 4.41
C ASN A 44 -19.64 8.57 4.01
N LYS A 45 -18.86 8.50 2.93
CA LYS A 45 -18.01 9.60 2.44
C LYS A 45 -17.00 10.08 3.50
N ALA A 46 -16.52 9.16 4.34
CA ALA A 46 -15.61 9.44 5.45
C ALA A 46 -14.18 8.96 5.10
N TRP A 47 -13.17 9.71 5.58
CA TRP A 47 -11.76 9.47 5.27
C TRP A 47 -10.92 9.48 6.54
N TYR A 48 -9.85 8.70 6.53
CA TYR A 48 -8.82 8.67 7.56
C TYR A 48 -7.45 8.64 6.89
N ILE A 49 -6.58 9.59 7.25
CA ILE A 49 -5.22 9.67 6.73
C ILE A 49 -4.26 9.70 7.91
N ARG A 50 -3.14 8.98 7.77
CA ARG A 50 -2.12 8.92 8.81
C ARG A 50 -0.72 8.77 8.21
N ASP A 51 0.24 9.50 8.79
CA ASP A 51 1.66 9.28 8.54
C ASP A 51 2.14 7.98 9.21
N LEU A 52 2.86 7.13 8.47
CA LEU A 52 3.44 5.90 9.00
C LEU A 52 4.80 6.13 9.69
N GLY A 53 5.32 7.35 9.70
CA GLY A 53 6.60 7.71 10.30
C GLY A 53 7.81 7.37 9.43
N PHE A 54 7.57 6.97 8.18
CA PHE A 54 8.61 6.74 7.19
C PHE A 54 8.49 7.77 6.08
N THR A 55 9.62 8.10 5.47
CA THR A 55 9.63 8.77 4.19
C THR A 55 10.10 7.76 3.13
N ILE A 56 9.89 8.07 1.87
CA ILE A 56 10.35 7.20 0.78
C ILE A 56 11.86 6.91 0.88
N ASN A 57 12.71 7.87 1.29
CA ASN A 57 14.14 7.63 1.44
C ASN A 57 14.52 6.81 2.68
N THR A 58 13.73 6.85 3.76
CA THR A 58 13.97 6.00 4.94
C THR A 58 13.42 4.60 4.75
N PHE A 59 12.42 4.43 3.89
CA PHE A 59 11.83 3.14 3.57
C PHE A 59 12.59 2.37 2.48
N LEU A 60 12.96 3.05 1.39
CA LEU A 60 13.66 2.43 0.27
C LEU A 60 15.12 2.06 0.62
N PRO A 61 15.68 1.03 -0.03
CA PRO A 61 17.06 0.64 0.19
C PRO A 61 18.08 1.77 0.07
N THR A 62 19.22 1.61 0.73
CA THR A 62 20.37 2.49 0.52
C THR A 62 20.88 2.33 -0.91
N GLY A 63 21.15 3.45 -1.60
CA GLY A 63 21.63 3.41 -2.98
C GLY A 63 20.54 3.29 -4.06
N THR A 64 19.25 3.16 -3.71
CA THR A 64 18.17 3.24 -4.72
C THR A 64 18.17 4.62 -5.38
N SER A 65 18.76 4.70 -6.57
CA SER A 65 18.79 5.89 -7.39
C SER A 65 17.58 5.88 -8.33
N ALA A 66 16.80 6.96 -8.40
CA ALA A 66 15.87 7.14 -9.53
C ALA A 66 16.61 7.71 -10.75
N SER A 67 17.72 7.06 -11.13
CA SER A 67 18.49 7.45 -12.30
C SER A 67 18.21 6.54 -13.48
N TYR A 68 18.31 7.12 -14.67
CA TYR A 68 18.17 6.47 -15.95
C TYR A 68 19.00 5.17 -16.03
N GLY A 69 18.32 4.05 -16.33
CA GLY A 69 18.99 2.80 -16.66
C GLY A 69 19.79 2.17 -15.54
N ASP A 70 19.48 2.46 -14.26
CA ASP A 70 20.13 1.83 -13.12
C ASP A 70 19.87 0.31 -13.12
N PRO A 71 20.86 -0.54 -13.48
CA PRO A 71 20.71 -1.99 -13.45
C PRO A 71 20.83 -2.54 -12.02
N THR A 72 21.14 -1.67 -11.06
CA THR A 72 21.31 -1.96 -9.64
C THR A 72 20.11 -1.51 -8.79
N SER A 73 18.99 -1.14 -9.41
CA SER A 73 17.69 -1.12 -8.73
C SER A 73 17.23 -2.56 -8.46
N THR A 74 18.07 -3.37 -7.80
CA THR A 74 17.60 -4.56 -7.14
C THR A 74 16.53 -4.06 -6.18
N LEU A 75 15.27 -4.39 -6.47
CA LEU A 75 14.08 -4.11 -5.69
C LEU A 75 14.10 -4.84 -4.34
N VAL A 76 15.30 -5.02 -3.77
CA VAL A 76 15.64 -5.79 -2.60
C VAL A 76 16.03 -4.78 -1.53
N GLY A 77 15.08 -4.42 -0.66
CA GLY A 77 15.30 -3.51 0.46
C GLY A 77 16.38 -3.99 1.42
N ASP A 78 17.32 -3.12 1.81
CA ASP A 78 18.26 -3.34 2.92
C ASP A 78 17.82 -2.62 4.21
N LYS A 79 16.86 -1.69 4.10
CA LYS A 79 16.29 -0.94 5.24
C LYS A 79 15.02 -1.54 5.83
N THR A 80 14.37 -2.47 5.13
CA THR A 80 13.22 -3.20 5.66
C THR A 80 13.69 -4.48 6.36
N PRO A 81 13.39 -4.69 7.65
CA PRO A 81 13.84 -5.88 8.37
C PRO A 81 13.31 -7.17 7.73
N GLN A 82 14.14 -8.23 7.72
CA GLN A 82 13.73 -9.57 7.28
C GLN A 82 12.61 -10.17 8.15
N GLY A 83 12.45 -9.71 9.39
CA GLY A 83 11.35 -10.12 10.27
C GLY A 83 10.00 -9.43 9.97
N GLY A 84 9.94 -8.57 8.95
CA GLY A 84 8.83 -7.64 8.77
C GLY A 84 8.93 -6.44 9.71
N LEU A 85 7.93 -5.56 9.64
CA LEU A 85 7.87 -4.32 10.39
C LEU A 85 6.41 -4.01 10.71
N THR A 86 6.10 -3.63 11.95
CA THR A 86 4.83 -2.95 12.22
C THR A 86 5.03 -1.48 11.88
N LEU A 87 4.33 -0.98 10.86
CA LEU A 87 4.56 0.36 10.30
C LEU A 87 3.83 1.41 11.13
N ASN A 88 4.50 2.03 12.11
CA ASN A 88 3.90 3.05 12.97
C ASN A 88 4.76 4.31 13.11
N ALA A 89 4.09 5.48 13.23
CA ALA A 89 4.73 6.73 13.58
C ALA A 89 5.50 6.59 14.91
N GLY A 90 6.83 6.53 14.84
CA GLY A 90 7.72 6.49 16.00
C GLY A 90 8.19 5.11 16.49
N ASN A 91 8.12 4.05 15.68
CA ASN A 91 8.63 2.69 16.02
C ASN A 91 8.00 2.06 17.28
N THR A 92 6.80 2.48 17.68
CA THR A 92 6.01 1.73 18.67
C THR A 92 5.25 0.59 17.98
N PRO A 93 5.26 -0.63 18.54
CA PRO A 93 4.97 -1.86 17.77
C PRO A 93 3.50 -2.10 17.39
N ASN A 94 2.58 -1.14 17.56
CA ASN A 94 1.16 -1.43 17.38
C ASN A 94 0.27 -0.18 17.32
N PHE A 95 -0.62 -0.07 16.32
CA PHE A 95 -1.66 0.98 16.26
C PHE A 95 -2.92 0.60 17.05
N ALA A 96 -2.99 -0.62 17.57
CA ALA A 96 -4.08 -1.07 18.41
C ALA A 96 -4.18 -0.14 19.62
N GLY A 97 -5.29 0.58 19.70
CA GLY A 97 -5.54 1.52 20.80
C GLY A 97 -5.37 2.99 20.44
N ASP A 98 -5.03 3.35 19.19
CA ASP A 98 -5.15 4.76 18.77
C ASP A 98 -6.62 5.22 18.88
N ALA A 99 -6.85 6.20 19.74
CA ALA A 99 -8.18 6.72 20.04
C ALA A 99 -8.85 7.36 18.81
N ASN A 100 -8.09 8.01 17.93
CA ASN A 100 -8.61 8.65 16.73
C ASN A 100 -9.05 7.59 15.71
N TRP A 101 -8.26 6.54 15.52
CA TRP A 101 -8.68 5.40 14.68
C TRP A 101 -9.92 4.73 15.25
N ASN A 102 -9.92 4.40 16.54
CA ASN A 102 -11.04 3.70 17.16
C ASN A 102 -12.33 4.52 17.06
N THR A 103 -12.25 5.83 17.28
CA THR A 103 -13.39 6.74 17.15
C THR A 103 -13.89 6.80 15.71
N TRP A 104 -12.99 6.98 14.74
CA TRP A 104 -13.35 7.05 13.32
C TRP A 104 -13.93 5.73 12.82
N PHE A 105 -13.28 4.60 13.11
CA PHE A 105 -13.68 3.27 12.68
C PHE A 105 -15.00 2.84 13.31
N ALA A 106 -15.24 3.15 14.59
CA ALA A 106 -16.52 2.89 15.26
C ALA A 106 -17.70 3.57 14.54
N ALA A 107 -17.47 4.79 14.02
CA ALA A 107 -18.46 5.51 13.21
C ALA A 107 -18.68 4.89 11.81
N GLN A 108 -17.82 3.97 11.36
CA GLN A 108 -17.95 3.28 10.06
C GLN A 108 -18.53 1.86 10.18
N THR A 109 -18.82 1.37 11.39
CA THR A 109 -19.17 -0.05 11.65
C THR A 109 -20.34 -0.58 10.82
N ALA A 110 -21.35 0.24 10.54
CA ALA A 110 -22.50 -0.16 9.72
C ALA A 110 -22.12 -0.53 8.27
N ASN A 111 -21.01 0.00 7.77
CA ASN A 111 -20.52 -0.17 6.40
C ASN A 111 -19.04 -0.58 6.40
N ALA A 112 -18.62 -1.38 7.39
CA ALA A 112 -17.22 -1.76 7.56
C ALA A 112 -16.68 -2.60 6.39
N SER A 113 -17.54 -3.38 5.70
CA SER A 113 -17.19 -4.13 4.48
C SER A 113 -16.85 -3.25 3.30
N GLU A 114 -17.34 -2.01 3.29
CA GLU A 114 -17.12 -1.04 2.21
C GLU A 114 -15.84 -0.23 2.40
N LEU A 115 -15.18 -0.38 3.55
CA LEU A 115 -13.91 0.30 3.79
C LEU A 115 -12.86 -0.18 2.79
N ARG A 116 -12.20 0.80 2.19
CA ARG A 116 -11.09 0.61 1.27
C ARG A 116 -9.88 1.36 1.79
N TRP A 117 -8.70 0.82 1.55
CA TRP A 117 -7.45 1.44 1.96
C TRP A 117 -6.34 1.23 0.96
N HIS A 118 -5.37 2.14 1.02
CA HIS A 118 -4.08 2.00 0.37
C HIS A 118 -3.01 2.74 1.18
N VAL A 119 -1.75 2.42 0.90
CA VAL A 119 -0.60 3.10 1.47
C VAL A 119 0.24 3.62 0.31
N ALA A 120 0.70 4.85 0.42
CA ALA A 120 1.39 5.55 -0.66
C ALA A 120 2.52 6.44 -0.13
N ALA A 121 3.64 6.48 -0.86
CA ALA A 121 4.68 7.50 -0.77
C ALA A 121 5.15 7.86 -2.17
N GLY A 122 5.71 9.05 -2.33
CA GLY A 122 6.36 9.41 -3.58
C GLY A 122 7.33 10.55 -3.40
N ASP A 123 8.17 10.75 -4.40
CA ASP A 123 8.96 11.96 -4.52
C ASP A 123 9.29 12.34 -5.95
N THR A 124 9.67 13.61 -6.10
CA THR A 124 10.26 14.16 -7.30
C THR A 124 11.73 14.48 -7.00
N LEU A 125 12.68 13.82 -7.66
CA LEU A 125 14.12 14.06 -7.46
C LEU A 125 14.66 15.26 -8.23
N SER A 126 14.00 15.61 -9.33
CA SER A 126 14.36 16.75 -10.19
C SER A 126 13.09 17.38 -10.75
N GLY A 127 13.03 18.71 -10.78
CA GLY A 127 11.87 19.43 -11.29
C GLY A 127 11.70 19.27 -12.81
N GLY A 128 10.46 19.43 -13.28
CA GLY A 128 10.10 19.49 -14.69
C GLY A 128 9.41 18.22 -15.21
N PRO A 129 8.83 18.28 -16.43
CA PRO A 129 8.02 17.22 -17.00
C PRO A 129 8.80 15.94 -17.31
N ASN A 130 10.13 15.97 -17.23
CA ASN A 130 11.00 14.82 -17.45
C ASN A 130 11.79 14.45 -16.17
N GLY A 131 11.46 15.07 -15.03
CA GLY A 131 12.16 14.84 -13.78
C GLY A 131 12.10 13.38 -13.33
N GLY A 132 13.18 12.90 -12.70
CA GLY A 132 13.18 11.63 -11.99
C GLY A 132 12.12 11.64 -10.89
N GLN A 133 11.17 10.71 -10.94
CA GLN A 133 10.03 10.62 -10.03
C GLN A 133 9.93 9.19 -9.53
N ARG A 134 9.61 9.01 -8.25
CA ARG A 134 9.42 7.70 -7.63
C ARG A 134 8.11 7.63 -6.89
N MET A 135 7.57 6.43 -6.81
CA MET A 135 6.44 6.12 -5.97
C MET A 135 6.56 4.73 -5.36
N LEU A 136 5.94 4.61 -4.20
CA LEU A 136 5.72 3.38 -3.47
C LEU A 136 4.22 3.31 -3.21
N THR A 137 3.56 2.21 -3.56
CA THR A 137 2.12 2.02 -3.28
C THR A 137 1.79 0.60 -2.87
N SER A 138 0.78 0.43 -2.04
CA SER A 138 0.10 -0.87 -1.92
C SER A 138 -0.84 -1.11 -3.09
N SER A 139 -0.99 -2.37 -3.53
CA SER A 139 -2.03 -2.76 -4.49
C SER A 139 -2.59 -4.16 -4.21
N ALA A 140 -3.92 -4.28 -4.29
CA ALA A 140 -4.63 -5.55 -4.29
C ALA A 140 -4.44 -6.35 -5.60
N ASN A 141 -3.98 -5.70 -6.68
CA ASN A 141 -3.56 -6.37 -7.91
C ASN A 141 -2.14 -6.96 -7.72
N PRO A 142 -1.95 -8.29 -7.79
CA PRO A 142 -0.65 -8.93 -7.57
C PRO A 142 0.37 -8.67 -8.70
N ASP A 143 -0.12 -8.25 -9.87
CA ASP A 143 0.65 -8.04 -11.10
C ASP A 143 0.56 -6.57 -11.53
N GLU A 144 0.67 -5.66 -10.56
CA GLU A 144 0.58 -4.22 -10.79
C GLU A 144 1.66 -3.73 -11.78
N THR A 145 1.21 -2.98 -12.79
CA THR A 145 2.08 -2.39 -13.81
C THR A 145 1.69 -0.94 -14.05
N VAL A 146 2.67 -0.08 -14.31
CA VAL A 146 2.42 1.34 -14.52
C VAL A 146 3.26 1.92 -15.64
N SER A 147 2.75 2.97 -16.24
CA SER A 147 3.45 3.82 -17.19
C SER A 147 4.15 4.98 -16.49
N ASN A 148 5.16 5.52 -17.15
CA ASN A 148 5.84 6.76 -16.77
C ASN A 148 4.88 7.95 -16.63
N GLY A 149 3.82 8.01 -17.44
CA GLY A 149 2.77 9.03 -17.30
C GLY A 149 2.03 8.92 -15.99
N GLN A 150 1.71 7.70 -15.55
CA GLN A 150 1.06 7.46 -14.26
C GLN A 150 1.96 7.82 -13.08
N VAL A 151 3.26 7.48 -13.12
CA VAL A 151 4.21 7.90 -12.06
C VAL A 151 4.33 9.42 -12.00
N GLY A 152 4.38 10.09 -13.16
CA GLY A 152 4.46 11.54 -13.24
C GLY A 152 3.20 12.23 -12.75
N ASN A 153 2.02 11.66 -13.01
CA ASN A 153 0.76 12.16 -12.48
C ASN A 153 0.65 11.94 -10.97
N PHE A 154 1.05 10.78 -10.46
CA PHE A 154 1.10 10.51 -9.02
C PHE A 154 1.98 11.52 -8.28
N THR A 155 3.15 11.86 -8.82
CA THR A 155 4.10 12.74 -8.12
C THR A 155 3.89 14.23 -8.43
N GLY A 156 3.24 14.57 -9.54
CA GLY A 156 3.12 15.95 -10.03
C GLY A 156 1.71 16.55 -9.99
N ALA A 157 0.66 15.74 -9.86
CA ALA A 157 -0.72 16.21 -9.80
C ALA A 157 -1.34 16.02 -8.42
N SER A 158 -2.31 16.88 -8.09
CA SER A 158 -3.20 16.77 -6.93
C SER A 158 -4.27 15.67 -7.11
N SER A 159 -4.06 14.75 -8.04
CA SER A 159 -4.96 13.65 -8.37
C SER A 159 -4.10 12.37 -8.47
N TYR A 160 -4.71 11.19 -8.65
CA TYR A 160 -3.97 9.92 -8.89
C TYR A 160 -3.33 9.23 -7.66
N GLY A 161 -3.96 9.27 -6.48
CA GLY A 161 -3.55 8.42 -5.35
C GLY A 161 -2.38 8.91 -4.50
N SER A 162 -1.78 10.03 -4.90
CA SER A 162 -0.78 10.74 -4.13
C SER A 162 -1.39 11.37 -2.89
N ILE A 163 -0.62 11.43 -1.81
CA ILE A 163 -1.08 12.10 -0.59
C ILE A 163 -1.29 13.61 -0.80
N GLN A 164 -0.59 14.21 -1.76
CA GLN A 164 -0.74 15.63 -2.09
C GLN A 164 -2.17 15.94 -2.56
N GLY A 165 -2.83 15.01 -3.25
CA GLY A 165 -4.23 15.18 -3.61
C GLY A 165 -5.15 15.30 -2.40
N PHE A 166 -4.86 14.64 -1.29
CA PHE A 166 -5.70 14.74 -0.09
C PHE A 166 -5.44 16.01 0.75
N LEU A 167 -4.25 16.60 0.61
CA LEU A 167 -3.79 17.71 1.45
C LEU A 167 -3.96 19.09 0.82
N THR A 168 -4.36 19.17 -0.45
CA THR A 168 -4.53 20.45 -1.16
C THR A 168 -6.01 20.84 -1.25
N GLU A 169 -6.31 22.09 -0.90
CA GLU A 169 -7.69 22.61 -0.70
C GLU A 169 -8.58 22.47 -1.95
N ASP A 170 -8.00 22.51 -3.15
CA ASP A 170 -8.74 22.36 -4.41
C ASP A 170 -9.36 20.97 -4.58
N VAL A 171 -8.84 19.96 -3.90
CA VAL A 171 -9.25 18.58 -4.14
C VAL A 171 -10.41 18.16 -3.24
N VAL A 172 -10.57 18.70 -2.02
CA VAL A 172 -11.74 18.40 -1.15
C VAL A 172 -13.07 18.61 -1.91
N SER A 173 -13.10 19.60 -2.82
CA SER A 173 -14.22 19.86 -3.75
C SER A 173 -14.29 18.94 -4.97
N GLN A 174 -13.18 18.32 -5.36
CA GLN A 174 -13.10 17.32 -6.42
C GLN A 174 -13.55 15.93 -5.93
N PHE A 175 -13.58 15.65 -4.62
CA PHE A 175 -14.15 14.42 -4.04
C PHE A 175 -15.70 14.33 -4.19
N ASP A 176 -16.23 14.68 -5.36
CA ASP A 176 -17.58 14.32 -5.78
C ASP A 176 -17.59 12.81 -6.09
N ILE A 177 -17.90 12.02 -5.06
CA ILE A 177 -17.89 10.55 -5.12
C ILE A 177 -18.99 10.02 -6.07
N ASP A 178 -19.94 10.86 -6.47
CA ASP A 178 -20.98 10.52 -7.45
C ASP A 178 -20.73 11.23 -8.81
N GLY A 179 -19.60 11.92 -8.96
CA GLY A 179 -19.22 12.71 -10.14
C GLY A 179 -17.91 12.29 -10.80
N VAL A 180 -17.52 13.06 -11.82
CA VAL A 180 -16.34 12.80 -12.68
C VAL A 180 -14.99 12.88 -11.93
N ASN A 181 -14.98 13.35 -10.67
CA ASN A 181 -13.74 13.64 -9.94
C ASN A 181 -13.57 12.86 -8.63
N ALA A 182 -14.41 11.87 -8.36
CA ALA A 182 -14.24 10.98 -7.21
C ALA A 182 -12.79 10.47 -7.11
N PRO A 183 -12.16 10.44 -5.90
CA PRO A 183 -10.87 9.75 -5.73
C PRO A 183 -10.98 8.26 -6.05
N TYR A 184 -12.21 7.74 -6.00
CA TYR A 184 -12.62 6.42 -6.43
C TYR A 184 -13.43 6.60 -7.71
N GLN A 185 -12.74 6.75 -8.83
CA GLN A 185 -13.40 6.81 -10.13
C GLN A 185 -13.39 5.42 -10.75
N THR A 186 -14.47 4.66 -10.58
CA THR A 186 -14.63 3.32 -11.18
C THR A 186 -14.53 3.35 -12.71
N SER A 187 -14.90 4.48 -13.33
CA SER A 187 -14.83 4.68 -14.78
C SER A 187 -13.42 4.92 -15.30
N ASN A 188 -12.49 5.38 -14.44
CA ASN A 188 -11.09 5.56 -14.77
C ASN A 188 -10.26 4.55 -13.96
N ASN A 189 -10.39 3.28 -14.31
CA ASN A 189 -9.55 2.16 -13.84
C ASN A 189 -8.06 2.31 -14.24
N THR A 190 -7.63 3.51 -14.62
CA THR A 190 -6.26 3.92 -14.94
C THR A 190 -5.59 4.63 -13.77
N LEU A 191 -6.34 4.94 -12.71
CA LEU A 191 -5.90 5.66 -11.51
C LEU A 191 -5.24 4.70 -10.51
N PHE A 192 -4.08 4.17 -10.87
CA PHE A 192 -3.14 3.42 -10.03
C PHE A 192 -3.24 3.71 -8.51
N GLY A 193 -3.28 2.66 -7.67
CA GLY A 193 -3.34 2.76 -6.20
C GLY A 193 -4.69 3.23 -5.61
N LEU A 194 -5.51 3.94 -6.39
CA LEU A 194 -6.89 4.34 -6.05
C LEU A 194 -7.95 3.76 -7.01
N GLY A 195 -7.52 3.00 -8.02
CA GLY A 195 -8.37 2.26 -8.94
C GLY A 195 -9.08 1.12 -8.21
N ALA A 196 -10.19 0.66 -8.77
CA ALA A 196 -11.03 -0.34 -8.12
C ALA A 196 -10.29 -1.66 -7.85
N ASP A 197 -9.27 -1.99 -8.66
CA ASP A 197 -8.45 -3.18 -8.54
C ASP A 197 -7.22 -3.01 -7.62
N GLY A 198 -6.77 -1.78 -7.37
CA GLY A 198 -5.62 -1.50 -6.50
C GLY A 198 -5.95 -1.37 -5.02
N LEU A 199 -7.20 -1.09 -4.69
CA LEU A 199 -7.62 -0.83 -3.31
C LEU A 199 -7.86 -2.11 -2.51
N ALA A 200 -7.38 -2.11 -1.28
CA ALA A 200 -7.50 -3.23 -0.36
C ALA A 200 -8.73 -3.10 0.54
N SER A 201 -9.34 -4.23 0.92
CA SER A 201 -10.35 -4.31 1.98
C SER A 201 -9.69 -4.47 3.35
N ILE A 202 -10.38 -4.07 4.43
CA ILE A 202 -9.90 -4.31 5.80
C ILE A 202 -9.69 -5.82 6.02
N GLY A 203 -8.53 -6.19 6.55
CA GLY A 203 -8.11 -7.58 6.78
C GLY A 203 -7.51 -8.28 5.55
N GLN A 204 -7.50 -7.64 4.39
CA GLN A 204 -6.87 -8.18 3.18
C GLN A 204 -5.35 -7.94 3.22
N GLY A 205 -4.57 -8.96 2.87
CA GLY A 205 -3.14 -8.82 2.56
C GLY A 205 -2.96 -8.38 1.09
N VAL A 206 -2.14 -7.36 0.85
CA VAL A 206 -1.87 -6.79 -0.47
C VAL A 206 -0.40 -6.54 -0.71
N GLY A 207 0.04 -6.54 -1.98
CA GLY A 207 1.44 -6.33 -2.32
C GLY A 207 1.85 -4.87 -2.14
N LEU A 208 3.12 -4.64 -1.80
CA LEU A 208 3.74 -3.32 -1.90
C LEU A 208 4.54 -3.25 -3.22
N PHE A 209 4.46 -2.14 -3.93
CA PHE A 209 5.09 -1.95 -5.23
C PHE A 209 5.90 -0.66 -5.26
N TYR A 210 7.05 -0.71 -5.92
CA TYR A 210 7.88 0.45 -6.18
C TYR A 210 7.98 0.69 -7.67
N PHE A 211 7.84 1.95 -8.06
CA PHE A 211 8.00 2.39 -9.44
C PHE A 211 8.77 3.70 -9.52
N ALA A 212 9.58 3.81 -10.56
CA ALA A 212 10.36 4.96 -10.91
C ALA A 212 10.11 5.31 -12.37
N ARG A 213 9.94 6.60 -12.62
CA ARG A 213 9.80 7.11 -13.97
C ARG A 213 11.13 7.00 -14.72
N VAL A 214 11.11 6.36 -15.88
CA VAL A 214 12.26 6.28 -16.79
C VAL A 214 12.32 7.57 -17.61
N LEU A 215 13.44 8.29 -17.52
CA LEU A 215 13.75 9.36 -18.45
C LEU A 215 14.01 8.77 -19.84
N VAL A 216 13.04 8.86 -20.74
CA VAL A 216 13.28 8.54 -22.14
C VAL A 216 13.69 9.83 -22.85
N ASN A 217 14.92 9.89 -23.38
CA ASN A 217 15.47 11.03 -24.13
C ASN A 217 14.75 11.29 -25.48
N THR A 218 13.55 10.74 -25.68
CA THR A 218 12.78 10.89 -26.91
C THR A 218 11.70 11.94 -26.72
N PRO A 219 11.74 13.06 -27.47
CA PRO A 219 10.66 14.03 -27.49
C PRO A 219 9.32 13.33 -27.83
N GLY A 220 8.33 13.45 -26.94
CA GLY A 220 6.96 12.96 -27.17
C GLY A 220 6.61 11.55 -26.65
N GLY A 221 7.54 10.82 -26.01
CA GLY A 221 7.33 9.40 -25.67
C GLY A 221 7.11 9.04 -24.20
N LEU A 222 7.00 9.98 -23.26
CA LEU A 222 7.06 9.64 -21.83
C LEU A 222 5.77 9.08 -21.23
N THR A 223 4.59 9.33 -21.80
CA THR A 223 3.34 8.97 -21.10
C THR A 223 3.01 7.49 -21.20
N GLY A 224 3.24 6.86 -22.36
CA GLY A 224 2.84 5.47 -22.62
C GLY A 224 3.90 4.40 -22.32
N ASN A 225 5.15 4.80 -22.08
CA ASN A 225 6.22 3.85 -21.79
C ASN A 225 6.06 3.25 -20.38
N PRO A 226 6.31 1.94 -20.20
CA PRO A 226 6.36 1.35 -18.87
C PRO A 226 7.34 2.07 -17.96
N ALA A 227 6.93 2.27 -16.70
CA ALA A 227 7.84 2.72 -15.65
C ALA A 227 8.77 1.57 -15.26
N LEU A 228 9.93 1.92 -14.70
CA LEU A 228 10.82 0.94 -14.10
C LEU A 228 10.27 0.59 -12.71
N GLY A 229 9.98 -0.67 -12.44
CA GLY A 229 9.48 -1.06 -11.13
C GLY A 229 8.79 -2.40 -11.11
N GLY A 230 8.21 -2.72 -9.96
CA GLY A 230 7.49 -3.96 -9.72
C GLY A 230 7.22 -4.17 -8.24
N ALA A 231 6.86 -5.41 -7.89
CA ALA A 231 6.64 -5.81 -6.51
C ALA A 231 7.89 -5.52 -5.68
N PHE A 232 7.72 -4.75 -4.61
CA PHE A 232 8.74 -4.44 -3.64
C PHE A 232 9.07 -5.71 -2.87
N SER A 233 10.37 -5.99 -2.71
CA SER A 233 10.85 -7.20 -2.06
C SER A 233 12.08 -6.89 -1.21
N ASN A 234 12.53 -7.86 -0.43
CA ASN A 234 13.88 -7.88 0.09
C ASN A 234 14.42 -9.32 0.10
N SER A 235 15.57 -9.53 0.73
CA SER A 235 16.20 -10.84 0.83
C SER A 235 15.30 -11.90 1.49
N GLY A 236 14.26 -11.49 2.21
CA GLY A 236 13.27 -12.35 2.83
C GLY A 236 12.03 -12.64 1.98
N GLY A 237 11.84 -12.01 0.81
CA GLY A 237 10.71 -12.24 -0.10
C GLY A 237 9.95 -10.98 -0.52
N ARG A 238 8.78 -11.14 -1.13
CA ARG A 238 7.90 -10.03 -1.54
C ARG A 238 7.22 -9.39 -0.33
N ALA A 239 7.11 -8.07 -0.34
CA ALA A 239 6.44 -7.33 0.72
C ALA A 239 4.92 -7.43 0.61
N THR A 240 4.27 -7.76 1.73
CA THR A 240 2.82 -7.76 1.92
C THR A 240 2.45 -6.78 3.01
N LEU A 241 1.41 -5.99 2.78
CA LEU A 241 0.78 -5.11 3.74
C LEU A 241 -0.60 -5.65 4.12
N SER A 242 -0.99 -5.52 5.38
CA SER A 242 -2.35 -5.84 5.82
C SER A 242 -2.80 -4.85 6.88
N LEU A 243 -4.03 -4.35 6.76
CA LEU A 243 -4.65 -3.46 7.72
C LEU A 243 -5.79 -4.19 8.46
N ALA A 244 -5.62 -4.46 9.74
CA ALA A 244 -6.67 -5.04 10.57
C ALA A 244 -7.68 -3.98 11.04
N SER A 245 -8.87 -4.43 11.47
CA SER A 245 -9.96 -3.56 11.94
C SER A 245 -9.61 -2.74 13.19
N ASN A 246 -8.66 -3.21 14.00
CA ASN A 246 -8.13 -2.48 15.16
C ASN A 246 -7.12 -1.38 14.77
N GLY A 247 -6.88 -1.17 13.46
CA GLY A 247 -5.98 -0.15 12.93
C GLY A 247 -4.55 -0.63 12.72
N ASN A 248 -4.26 -1.91 12.97
CA ASN A 248 -2.92 -2.45 12.83
C ASN A 248 -2.55 -2.61 11.37
N LEU A 249 -1.56 -1.84 10.92
CA LEU A 249 -0.93 -2.00 9.62
C LEU A 249 0.36 -2.82 9.80
N SER A 250 0.36 -4.04 9.29
CA SER A 250 1.52 -4.92 9.29
C SER A 250 2.21 -4.92 7.94
N TYR A 251 3.54 -4.78 7.92
CA TYR A 251 4.40 -5.12 6.81
C TYR A 251 5.05 -6.46 7.10
N THR A 252 4.75 -7.45 6.28
CA THR A 252 5.37 -8.77 6.33
C THR A 252 6.04 -9.08 5.02
N LEU A 253 6.96 -10.03 5.04
CA LEU A 253 7.53 -10.58 3.84
C LEU A 253 6.87 -11.94 3.63
N GLU A 254 6.39 -12.20 2.42
CA GLU A 254 6.11 -13.57 2.02
C GLU A 254 7.38 -14.36 2.32
N ALA A 255 7.28 -15.43 3.12
CA ALA A 255 8.44 -16.25 3.45
C ALA A 255 9.09 -16.65 2.13
N GLY A 256 10.22 -16.01 1.80
CA GLY A 256 10.81 -16.03 0.46
C GLY A 256 10.95 -17.47 0.10
N GLY A 257 10.09 -17.93 -0.82
CA GLY A 257 9.71 -19.33 -0.92
C GLY A 257 10.95 -20.17 -0.92
N ALA A 258 11.30 -20.74 0.23
CA ALA A 258 12.23 -21.83 0.29
C ALA A 258 11.49 -22.87 -0.53
N ALA A 259 11.91 -23.05 -1.79
CA ALA A 259 11.28 -23.98 -2.72
C ALA A 259 11.02 -25.23 -1.89
N PRO A 260 9.74 -25.67 -1.74
CA PRO A 260 9.35 -26.61 -0.71
C PRO A 260 10.38 -27.71 -0.69
N ILE A 261 11.18 -27.78 0.39
CA ILE A 261 12.35 -28.67 0.43
C ILE A 261 11.75 -30.03 0.13
N PRO A 262 12.12 -30.68 -1.00
CA PRO A 262 11.51 -31.94 -1.38
C PRO A 262 11.67 -32.84 -0.17
N LEU A 263 10.55 -33.24 0.44
CA LEU A 263 10.59 -34.09 1.62
C LEU A 263 11.51 -35.26 1.24
N PRO A 264 12.60 -35.51 1.99
CA PRO A 264 13.55 -36.54 1.63
C PRO A 264 12.78 -37.83 1.36
N ALA A 265 13.19 -38.61 0.36
CA ALA A 265 12.53 -39.88 0.02
C ALA A 265 12.28 -40.77 1.25
N ALA A 266 13.07 -40.59 2.32
CA ALA A 266 12.88 -41.17 3.64
C ALA A 266 11.48 -40.95 4.27
N VAL A 267 10.80 -39.82 4.06
CA VAL A 267 9.44 -39.58 4.59
C VAL A 267 8.42 -40.46 3.87
N TRP A 268 8.56 -40.59 2.55
CA TRP A 268 7.76 -41.52 1.75
C TRP A 268 8.07 -42.98 2.10
N LEU A 269 9.33 -43.31 2.34
CA LEU A 269 9.78 -44.65 2.71
C LEU A 269 9.31 -45.04 4.12
N MET A 270 9.29 -44.08 5.05
CA MET A 270 8.74 -44.25 6.40
C MET A 270 7.22 -44.43 6.37
N GLY A 271 6.52 -43.62 5.57
CA GLY A 271 5.08 -43.77 5.34
C GLY A 271 4.73 -45.13 4.72
N ALA A 272 5.47 -45.55 3.69
CA ALA A 272 5.29 -46.86 3.06
C ALA A 272 5.61 -48.02 4.01
N GLY A 273 6.65 -47.89 4.84
CA GLY A 273 7.01 -48.87 5.86
C GLY A 273 5.94 -49.05 6.92
N LEU A 274 5.33 -47.96 7.40
CA LEU A 274 4.22 -47.99 8.35
C LEU A 274 2.97 -48.67 7.79
N VAL A 275 2.61 -48.36 6.53
CA VAL A 275 1.48 -49.03 5.85
C VAL A 275 1.77 -50.53 5.68
N ALA A 276 2.99 -50.89 5.26
CA ALA A 276 3.39 -52.29 5.12
C ALA A 276 3.27 -53.05 6.46
N MET A 277 3.77 -52.48 7.57
CA MET A 277 3.63 -53.10 8.89
C MET A 277 2.17 -53.22 9.35
N GLY A 278 1.34 -52.21 9.06
CA GLY A 278 -0.09 -52.24 9.35
C GLY A 278 -0.82 -53.38 8.62
N THR A 279 -0.45 -53.65 7.37
CA THR A 279 -1.03 -54.79 6.61
C THR A 279 -0.57 -56.15 7.11
N ILE A 280 0.68 -56.27 7.57
CA ILE A 280 1.23 -57.52 8.13
C ILE A 280 0.56 -57.86 9.48
N GLY A 281 0.31 -56.86 10.32
CA GLY A 281 -0.33 -57.05 11.63
C GLY A 281 -1.77 -57.59 11.57
N ARG A 282 -2.50 -57.35 10.47
CA ARG A 282 -3.91 -57.73 10.35
C ARG A 282 -4.15 -59.21 9.99
N ARG A 283 -3.11 -59.98 9.66
CA ARG A 283 -3.24 -61.35 9.14
C ARG A 283 -3.23 -62.48 10.20
N ARG A 284 -3.28 -62.17 11.50
CA ARG A 284 -3.10 -63.16 12.60
C ARG A 284 -4.34 -63.53 13.42
N LYS A 285 -5.56 -63.38 12.88
CA LYS A 285 -6.77 -63.96 13.51
C LYS A 285 -7.52 -64.76 12.45
N ASN A 286 -7.23 -66.05 12.37
CA ASN A 286 -8.06 -67.13 11.80
C ASN A 286 -7.25 -68.44 11.86
N SER A 287 -7.06 -68.98 13.06
CA SER A 287 -6.65 -70.36 13.32
C SER A 287 -7.18 -70.75 14.69
#